data_AF-A0A914FHL8-F1
#
_entry.id   AF-A0A914FHL8-F1
#
_cell.length_a   1.000
_cell.length_b   1.000
_cell.length_c   1.000
_cell.angle_alpha   90.00
_cell.angle_beta   90.00
_cell.angle_gamma   90.00
#
_symmetry.space_group_name_H-M   'P 1'
#
loop_
_entity.id
_entity.type
_entity.pdbx_description
1 polymer ?
#
loop_
_entity_poly.entity_id
_entity_poly.type
_entity_poly.pdbx_seq_one_letter_code
_entity_poly.pdbx_strand_id
1 'polypeptide(L)'
;MNCIVWFDGEKWQACIDDSFTNNFPNLEKLKVLTNFDNEQEIFYDPKSDKGFTVSEDGNSMQILYPFEDHATIVTHIAAANFPHNPESNGLAPGAQIISMNVLKIEEAVKNYI
;
A
#
# COMPACT_ATOMS: atom_id res chain seq x y z
N MET A 1 -4.15 13.56 9.08
CA MET A 1 -4.54 12.14 8.86
C MET A 1 -4.92 11.56 10.20
N ASN A 2 -6.08 10.91 10.28
CA ASN A 2 -6.53 10.17 11.44
C ASN A 2 -6.64 8.70 11.07
N CYS A 3 -6.29 7.81 11.99
CA CYS A 3 -6.44 6.37 11.80
C CYS A 3 -7.10 5.74 13.03
N ILE A 4 -7.91 4.72 12.79
CA ILE A 4 -8.50 3.89 13.82
C ILE A 4 -8.19 2.45 13.46
N VAL A 5 -7.73 1.67 14.44
CA VAL A 5 -7.45 0.24 14.33
C VAL A 5 -8.25 -0.48 15.40
N TRP A 6 -8.91 -1.58 15.05
CA TRP A 6 -9.67 -2.40 15.98
C TRP A 6 -9.66 -3.86 15.57
N PHE A 7 -9.94 -4.75 16.52
CA PHE A 7 -10.13 -6.17 16.27
C PHE A 7 -11.65 -6.44 16.17
N ASP A 8 -12.10 -7.05 15.07
CA ASP A 8 -13.53 -7.34 14.84
C ASP A 8 -14.01 -8.67 15.48
N GLY A 9 -13.09 -9.43 16.08
CA GLY A 9 -13.34 -10.76 16.63
C GLY A 9 -12.64 -11.88 15.83
N GLU A 10 -12.24 -11.60 14.59
CA GLU A 10 -11.55 -12.54 13.71
C GLU A 10 -10.23 -11.98 13.17
N LYS A 11 -10.21 -10.70 12.78
CA LYS A 11 -9.05 -10.04 12.18
C LYS A 11 -8.92 -8.58 12.60
N TRP A 12 -7.71 -8.04 12.42
CA TRP A 12 -7.45 -6.63 12.58
C TRP A 12 -8.03 -5.84 11.41
N GLN A 13 -8.72 -4.76 11.76
CA GLN A 13 -9.31 -3.81 10.83
C GLN A 13 -8.77 -2.42 11.09
N ALA A 14 -8.73 -1.61 10.03
CA ALA A 14 -8.34 -0.22 10.07
C ALA A 14 -9.29 0.64 9.23
N CYS A 15 -9.34 1.93 9.56
CA CYS A 15 -9.90 2.99 8.73
C CYS A 15 -8.93 4.17 8.73
N ILE A 16 -8.75 4.80 7.57
CA ILE A 16 -7.89 5.98 7.42
C ILE A 16 -8.75 7.14 6.91
N ASP A 17 -8.67 8.28 7.60
CA ASP A 17 -9.18 9.57 7.12
C ASP A 17 -8.00 10.46 6.74
N ASP A 18 -7.89 10.75 5.45
CA ASP A 18 -6.90 11.62 4.85
C ASP A 18 -7.49 12.92 4.29
N SER A 19 -8.73 13.27 4.66
CA SER A 19 -9.41 14.44 4.11
C SER A 19 -8.74 15.78 4.49
N PHE A 20 -7.81 15.78 5.46
CA PHE A 20 -7.15 16.97 6.02
C PHE A 20 -8.12 18.11 6.37
N THR A 21 -9.40 17.79 6.59
CA THR A 21 -10.43 18.75 6.97
C THR A 21 -10.60 18.78 8.48
N ASN A 22 -10.98 19.94 9.03
CA ASN A 22 -11.36 20.06 10.44
C ASN A 22 -12.78 19.52 10.72
N ASN A 23 -13.40 18.85 9.76
CA ASN A 23 -14.71 18.22 9.92
C ASN A 23 -14.51 16.74 10.26
N PHE A 24 -15.35 16.21 11.16
CA PHE A 24 -15.38 14.77 11.38
C PHE A 24 -15.77 14.07 10.07
N PRO A 25 -14.95 13.14 9.57
CA PRO A 25 -15.31 12.36 8.39
C PRO A 25 -16.58 11.57 8.69
N ASN A 26 -17.41 11.36 7.68
CA ASN A 26 -18.49 10.39 7.79
C ASN A 26 -17.84 8.99 7.83
N LEU A 27 -17.72 8.43 9.04
CA LEU A 27 -17.07 7.14 9.28
C LEU A 27 -17.70 6.00 8.48
N GLU A 28 -19.01 6.05 8.21
CA GLU A 28 -19.71 5.04 7.41
C GLU A 28 -19.26 5.03 5.94
N LYS A 29 -18.62 6.11 5.48
CA LYS A 29 -18.10 6.24 4.11
C LYS A 29 -16.62 5.89 4.00
N LEU A 30 -15.92 5.69 5.12
CA LEU A 30 -14.53 5.27 5.08
C LEU A 30 -14.47 3.78 4.73
N LYS A 31 -13.53 3.42 3.86
CA LYS A 31 -13.29 2.02 3.54
C LYS A 31 -12.69 1.33 4.76
N VAL A 32 -13.30 0.22 5.17
CA VAL A 32 -12.73 -0.70 6.16
C VAL A 32 -11.70 -1.58 5.48
N LEU A 33 -10.58 -1.75 6.15
CA LEU A 33 -9.33 -2.19 5.59
C LEU A 33 -8.74 -3.27 6.51
N THR A 34 -8.19 -4.37 5.98
CA THR A 34 -7.53 -5.45 6.77
C THR A 34 -6.15 -5.79 6.23
N ASN A 35 -5.39 -6.62 6.94
CA ASN A 35 -4.03 -7.00 6.54
C ASN A 35 -3.99 -7.60 5.13
N PHE A 36 -2.96 -7.21 4.38
CA PHE A 36 -2.72 -7.71 3.04
C PHE A 36 -2.64 -9.26 2.99
N ASP A 37 -2.07 -9.91 4.00
CA ASP A 37 -2.02 -11.38 4.04
C ASP A 37 -3.40 -12.05 4.12
N ASN A 38 -4.42 -11.37 4.64
CA ASN A 38 -5.77 -11.94 4.79
C ASN A 38 -6.57 -11.88 3.49
N GLU A 39 -6.52 -10.75 2.79
CA GLU A 39 -7.40 -10.49 1.64
C GLU A 39 -6.65 -10.20 0.34
N GLN A 40 -5.32 -10.10 0.39
CA GLN A 40 -4.47 -9.59 -0.69
C GLN A 40 -4.97 -8.24 -1.24
N GLU A 41 -5.74 -7.51 -0.44
CA GLU A 41 -6.25 -6.20 -0.76
C GLU A 41 -5.20 -5.16 -0.37
N ILE A 42 -4.51 -4.62 -1.37
CA ILE A 42 -3.85 -3.34 -1.23
C ILE A 42 -4.96 -2.30 -1.31
N PHE A 43 -5.09 -1.44 -0.29
CA PHE A 43 -5.88 -0.23 -0.47
C PHE A 43 -5.22 0.57 -1.60
N TYR A 44 -5.83 0.56 -2.76
CA TYR A 44 -5.46 1.42 -3.85
C TYR A 44 -6.52 2.50 -3.91
N ASP A 45 -6.28 3.61 -3.21
CA ASP A 45 -7.01 4.84 -3.51
C ASP A 45 -6.40 5.44 -4.78
N PRO A 46 -7.11 5.49 -5.92
CA PRO A 46 -6.58 6.08 -7.15
C PRO A 46 -6.18 7.56 -7.02
N LYS A 47 -6.55 8.22 -5.92
CA LYS A 47 -6.14 9.59 -5.61
C LYS A 47 -4.94 9.68 -4.67
N SER A 48 -4.53 8.60 -4.01
CA SER A 48 -3.45 8.65 -3.02
C SER A 48 -2.47 7.47 -3.00
N ASP A 49 -2.69 6.42 -3.79
CA ASP A 49 -1.80 5.26 -3.98
C ASP A 49 -1.31 4.60 -2.67
N LYS A 50 -2.08 4.60 -1.56
CA LYS A 50 -1.57 4.17 -0.24
C LYS A 50 -1.94 2.74 0.15
N GLY A 51 -0.97 1.84 0.25
CA GLY A 51 -1.17 0.54 0.93
C GLY A 51 -1.10 0.67 2.47
N PHE A 52 -1.59 -0.32 3.21
CA PHE A 52 -1.37 -0.39 4.67
C PHE A 52 -1.33 -1.85 5.15
N THR A 53 -0.76 -2.06 6.33
CA THR A 53 -0.79 -3.33 7.05
C THR A 53 -0.76 -3.05 8.56
N VAL A 54 -1.31 -3.94 9.37
CA VAL A 54 -1.35 -3.85 10.83
C VAL A 54 -0.59 -5.04 11.41
N SER A 55 0.21 -4.83 12.45
CA SER A 55 0.88 -5.92 13.15
C SER A 55 -0.12 -6.89 13.76
N GLU A 56 0.30 -8.14 13.95
CA GLU A 56 -0.55 -9.21 14.51
C GLU A 56 -1.11 -8.89 15.89
N ASP A 57 -0.43 -8.04 16.66
CA ASP A 57 -0.85 -7.59 17.99
C ASP A 57 -1.68 -6.29 17.97
N GLY A 58 -1.89 -5.69 16.80
CA GLY A 58 -2.63 -4.44 16.62
C GLY A 58 -1.93 -3.19 17.14
N ASN A 59 -0.72 -3.30 17.71
CA ASN A 59 -0.02 -2.18 18.34
C ASN A 59 0.66 -1.24 17.33
N SER A 60 0.84 -1.70 16.09
CA SER A 60 1.47 -0.91 15.05
C SER A 60 0.71 -1.03 13.73
N MET A 61 0.54 0.11 13.08
CA MET A 61 0.03 0.21 11.72
C MET A 61 1.12 0.79 10.83
N GLN A 62 1.35 0.15 9.70
CA GLN A 62 2.27 0.62 8.67
C GLN A 62 1.46 1.08 7.46
N ILE A 63 1.79 2.26 6.94
CA ILE A 63 1.19 2.78 5.70
C ILE A 63 2.30 2.78 4.66
N LEU A 64 2.10 2.02 3.60
CA LEU A 64 3.00 1.97 2.46
C LEU A 64 2.67 3.11 1.52
N TYR A 65 3.62 4.02 1.39
CA TYR A 65 3.63 5.03 0.35
C TYR A 65 4.52 4.53 -0.80
N PRO A 66 4.00 4.34 -2.01
CA PRO A 66 4.82 4.14 -3.19
C PRO A 66 5.53 5.47 -3.47
N PHE A 67 6.79 5.57 -3.02
CA PHE A 67 7.67 6.65 -3.40
C PHE A 67 8.42 6.23 -4.65
N GLU A 68 8.28 7.06 -5.70
CA GLU A 68 9.03 7.00 -6.95
C GLU A 68 8.80 5.78 -7.85
N ASP A 69 8.85 6.03 -9.16
CA ASP A 69 8.66 5.01 -10.19
C ASP A 69 9.78 3.97 -10.23
N HIS A 70 10.86 4.14 -9.46
CA HIS A 70 12.04 3.27 -9.51
C HIS A 70 11.68 1.81 -9.25
N ALA A 71 10.95 1.53 -8.16
CA ALA A 71 10.53 0.16 -7.85
C ALA A 71 9.58 -0.39 -8.92
N THR A 72 8.67 0.44 -9.43
CA THR A 72 7.72 0.07 -10.50
C THR A 72 8.44 -0.33 -11.78
N ILE A 73 9.45 0.44 -12.21
CA ILE A 73 10.25 0.16 -13.41
C ILE A 73 11.05 -1.13 -13.23
N VAL A 74 11.72 -1.31 -12.09
CA VAL A 74 12.47 -2.54 -11.79
C VAL A 74 11.55 -3.76 -11.85
N THR A 75 10.34 -3.63 -11.30
CA THR A 75 9.33 -4.70 -11.33
C THR A 75 8.88 -5.03 -12.76
N HIS A 76 8.71 -4.01 -13.61
CA HIS A 76 8.39 -4.20 -15.02
C HIS A 76 9.49 -4.97 -15.75
N ILE A 77 10.75 -4.56 -15.60
CA ILE A 77 11.89 -5.25 -16.22
C ILE A 77 11.98 -6.70 -15.74
N ALA A 78 11.68 -6.96 -14.46
CA ALA A 78 11.78 -8.30 -13.90
C ALA A 78 10.66 -9.23 -14.37
N ALA A 79 9.39 -8.80 -14.36
CA ALA A 79 8.26 -9.73 -14.42
C ALA A 79 7.06 -9.27 -15.26
N ALA A 80 7.14 -8.14 -15.99
CA ALA A 80 6.03 -7.70 -16.81
C ALA A 80 5.53 -8.80 -17.75
N ASN A 81 4.21 -8.94 -17.83
CA ASN A 81 3.55 -10.00 -18.57
C ASN A 81 2.56 -9.41 -19.57
N PHE A 82 2.93 -9.46 -20.84
CA PHE A 82 2.13 -9.04 -21.98
C PHE A 82 1.88 -10.25 -22.89
N PRO A 83 0.81 -11.05 -22.64
CA PRO A 83 0.54 -12.28 -23.40
C PRO A 83 0.37 -12.07 -24.91
N HIS A 84 -0.05 -10.86 -25.30
CA HIS A 84 -0.28 -10.47 -26.70
C HIS A 84 0.83 -9.59 -27.27
N ASN A 85 1.84 -9.23 -26.47
CA ASN A 85 2.95 -8.39 -26.88
C ASN A 85 4.28 -8.84 -26.25
N PRO A 86 4.77 -10.06 -26.56
CA PRO A 86 5.84 -10.69 -25.80
C PRO A 86 7.18 -9.95 -25.82
N GLU A 87 7.40 -9.01 -26.75
CA GLU A 87 8.58 -8.14 -26.77
C GLU A 87 8.58 -7.08 -25.65
N SER A 88 7.43 -6.83 -25.02
CA SER A 88 7.30 -5.94 -23.85
C SER A 88 7.44 -6.67 -22.52
N ASN A 89 7.68 -7.98 -22.55
CA ASN A 89 7.82 -8.80 -21.35
C ASN A 89 9.07 -8.46 -20.53
N GLY A 90 8.97 -8.68 -19.22
CA GLY A 90 10.12 -8.73 -18.33
C GLY A 90 10.93 -10.03 -18.50
N LEU A 91 12.00 -10.17 -17.71
CA LEU A 91 12.88 -11.33 -17.75
C LEU A 91 12.17 -12.65 -17.36
N ALA A 92 11.22 -12.59 -16.43
CA ALA A 92 10.41 -13.71 -15.94
C ALA A 92 8.91 -13.36 -15.97
N PRO A 93 8.28 -13.36 -17.16
CA PRO A 93 6.91 -12.88 -17.33
C PRO A 93 5.91 -13.64 -16.48
N GLY A 94 5.12 -12.91 -15.70
CA GLY A 94 4.07 -13.48 -14.87
C GLY A 94 4.56 -14.03 -13.54
N ALA A 95 5.83 -13.84 -13.19
CA ALA A 95 6.30 -14.07 -11.83
C ALA A 95 5.53 -13.17 -10.84
N GLN A 96 5.18 -13.74 -9.69
CA GLN A 96 4.54 -12.99 -8.61
C GLN A 96 5.58 -12.13 -7.88
N ILE A 97 5.20 -10.92 -7.47
CA ILE A 97 6.09 -9.94 -6.86
C ILE A 97 5.63 -9.62 -5.45
N ILE A 98 6.57 -9.64 -4.50
CA ILE A 98 6.40 -9.12 -3.16
C ILE A 98 7.19 -7.81 -3.08
N SER A 99 6.50 -6.69 -2.85
CA SER A 99 7.14 -5.39 -2.68
C SER A 99 7.46 -5.14 -1.20
N MET A 100 8.73 -4.88 -0.91
CA MET A 100 9.20 -4.55 0.44
C MET A 100 10.04 -3.27 0.36
N ASN A 101 9.54 -2.21 1.01
CA ASN A 101 10.30 -0.97 1.10
C ASN A 101 11.32 -1.07 2.25
N VAL A 102 12.61 -0.92 1.91
CA VAL A 102 13.73 -0.93 2.87
C VAL A 102 14.31 0.46 3.13
N LEU A 103 13.78 1.49 2.47
CA LEU A 103 14.21 2.87 2.64
C LEU A 103 13.61 3.46 3.91
N LYS A 104 14.42 4.18 4.67
CA LYS A 104 13.93 5.00 5.78
C LYS A 104 13.48 6.35 5.24
N ILE A 105 12.30 6.79 5.65
CA ILE A 105 11.72 8.08 5.22
C ILE A 105 12.65 9.26 5.58
N GLU A 106 13.40 9.19 6.68
CA GLU A 106 14.39 10.24 7.04
C GLU A 106 15.48 10.44 5.99
N GLU A 107 15.84 9.41 5.23
CA GLU A 107 16.81 9.49 4.14
C GLU A 107 16.15 9.97 2.84
N ALA A 108 14.89 9.60 2.61
CA ALA A 108 14.13 10.03 1.42
C ALA A 108 13.83 11.54 1.44
N VAL A 109 13.44 12.09 2.59
CA VAL A 109 13.05 13.51 2.71
C VAL A 109 14.25 14.47 2.57
N LYS A 110 15.48 14.04 2.90
CA LYS A 110 16.69 14.86 2.74
C LYS A 110 16.99 15.26 1.29
N ASN A 111 16.47 14.51 0.31
CA ASN A 111 16.67 14.84 -1.11
C ASN A 111 15.64 15.85 -1.64
N TYR A 112 14.66 16.25 -0.82
CA TYR A 112 13.53 17.10 -1.22
C TYR A 112 13.38 18.38 -0.36
N ILE A 113 14.29 18.66 0.58
CA ILE A 113 14.36 19.91 1.36
C ILE A 113 15.68 20.62 1.08
#